data_AF-A0A5J9SV36-F1
#
_entry.id   AF-A0A5J9SV36-F1
#
_cell.length_a   1.000
_cell.length_b   1.000
_cell.length_c   1.000
_cell.angle_alpha   90.00
_cell.angle_beta   90.00
_cell.angle_gamma   90.00
#
_symmetry.space_group_name_H-M   'P 1'
#
loop_
_entity.id
_entity.type
_entity.pdbx_description
1 polymer ?
#
loop_
_entity_poly.entity_id
_entity_poly.type
_entity_poly.pdbx_seq_one_letter_code
_entity_poly.pdbx_strand_id
1 'polypeptide(L)'
;MDVPVPVDFFSCFLTDDSDSNDNLWLVIAILIQPLFSGEERTAAELELANVCSSVTLAGADYCWREFLPKGATRNHVAAWVRRRDIGSFPPLAMVVIGGFDPLKDRHVNYVELLPLLTLANSLGT
;
A
#
# COMPACT_ATOMS: atom_id res chain seq x y z
N MET A 1 -16.83 12.43 13.42
CA MET A 1 -15.44 12.91 13.50
C MET A 1 -14.83 12.64 12.13
N ASP A 2 -14.70 13.67 11.31
CA ASP A 2 -14.00 13.57 10.03
C ASP A 2 -12.51 13.76 10.30
N VAL A 3 -11.83 12.67 10.65
CA VAL A 3 -10.37 12.66 10.69
C VAL A 3 -9.91 12.44 9.25
N PRO A 4 -9.10 13.34 8.67
CA PRO A 4 -8.56 13.11 7.33
C PRO A 4 -7.79 11.79 7.35
N VAL A 5 -8.21 10.80 6.56
CA VAL A 5 -7.35 9.63 6.34
C VAL A 5 -6.16 10.09 5.51
N PRO A 6 -4.93 9.90 6.01
CA PRO A 6 -3.75 10.21 5.22
C PRO A 6 -3.79 9.42 3.92
N VAL A 7 -3.59 10.16 2.81
CA VAL A 7 -3.66 9.65 1.43
C VAL A 7 -2.47 8.76 1.07
N ASP A 8 -1.51 8.65 1.98
CA ASP A 8 -0.32 7.81 1.89
C ASP A 8 -0.23 6.98 3.19
N PHE A 9 -0.13 5.66 3.05
CA PHE A 9 0.08 4.74 4.17
C PHE A 9 1.27 5.17 5.05
N PHE A 10 2.30 5.78 4.44
CA PHE A 10 3.47 6.29 5.14
C PHE A 10 3.20 7.58 5.92
N SER A 11 2.30 8.44 5.44
CA SER A 11 1.93 9.67 6.14
C SER A 11 1.26 9.42 7.49
N CYS A 12 0.67 8.23 7.71
CA CYS A 12 0.05 7.88 8.98
C CYS A 12 1.08 7.56 10.09
N PHE A 13 2.33 7.29 9.74
CA PHE A 13 3.42 6.94 10.65
C PHE A 13 4.57 7.96 10.69
N LEU A 14 4.59 8.89 9.74
CA LEU A 14 5.64 9.90 9.57
C LEU A 14 5.03 11.29 9.42
N THR A 15 4.21 11.71 10.38
CA THR A 15 3.95 13.14 10.54
C THR A 15 5.21 13.77 11.14
N ASP A 16 5.86 14.63 10.37
CA ASP A 16 6.94 15.50 10.83
C ASP A 16 6.36 16.46 11.87
N ASP A 17 6.70 16.27 13.14
CA ASP A 17 6.34 17.17 14.23
C ASP A 17 7.44 18.24 14.28
N SER A 18 7.21 19.37 13.61
CA SER A 18 8.23 20.33 13.19
C SER A 18 8.84 21.19 14.30
N ASP A 19 8.92 20.71 15.55
CA ASP A 19 9.52 21.43 16.70
C ASP A 19 10.56 20.63 17.49
N SER A 20 10.93 19.42 17.06
CA SER A 20 12.08 18.68 17.62
C SER A 20 13.16 18.49 16.55
N ASN A 21 14.40 18.87 16.88
CA ASN A 21 15.58 18.80 15.99
C ASN A 21 16.07 17.34 15.74
N ASP A 22 15.15 16.38 15.81
CA ASP A 22 15.39 14.95 15.68
C ASP A 22 14.98 14.51 14.28
N ASN A 23 15.93 14.58 13.33
CA ASN A 23 15.68 14.14 11.96
C ASN A 23 15.34 12.63 11.93
N LEU A 24 14.07 12.30 11.71
CA LEU A 24 13.61 10.93 11.48
C LEU A 24 13.73 10.57 10.00
N TRP A 25 14.58 9.60 9.68
CA TRP A 25 14.78 9.12 8.31
C TRP A 25 14.13 7.76 8.11
N LEU A 26 13.18 7.66 7.16
CA LEU A 26 12.68 6.37 6.71
C LEU A 26 13.64 5.77 5.68
N VAL A 27 14.41 4.77 6.10
CA VAL A 27 15.42 4.11 5.25
C VAL A 27 14.78 3.03 4.37
N ILE A 28 13.94 2.19 4.97
CA ILE A 28 13.29 1.06 4.30
C ILE A 28 11.87 0.85 4.83
N ALA A 29 10.96 0.46 3.93
CA ALA A 29 9.64 -0.03 4.26
C ALA A 29 9.54 -1.52 3.95
N ILE A 30 9.12 -2.33 4.93
CA ILE A 30 8.82 -3.75 4.74
C ILE A 30 7.31 -3.93 4.82
N LEU A 31 6.68 -4.20 3.68
CA LEU A 31 5.24 -4.36 3.54
C LEU A 31 4.91 -5.85 3.47
N ILE A 32 4.37 -6.40 4.56
CA ILE A 32 3.99 -7.81 4.62
C ILE A 32 2.51 -7.93 4.28
N GLN A 33 2.22 -8.49 3.09
CA GLN A 33 0.86 -8.69 2.59
C GLN A 33 -0.03 -7.45 2.77
N PRO A 34 0.39 -6.28 2.25
CA PRO A 34 -0.32 -5.03 2.50
C PRO A 34 -1.78 -5.13 2.03
N LEU A 35 -2.72 -4.75 2.89
CA LEU A 35 -4.12 -4.70 2.50
C LEU A 35 -4.27 -3.57 1.48
N PHE A 36 -4.40 -3.90 0.21
CA PHE A 36 -4.75 -2.96 -0.87
C PHE A 36 -6.14 -3.28 -1.40
N SER A 37 -6.73 -2.35 -2.15
CA SER A 37 -8.08 -2.47 -2.69
C SER A 37 -8.24 -1.89 -4.09
N GLY A 38 -9.47 -2.00 -4.58
CA GLY A 38 -9.98 -1.41 -5.79
C GLY A 38 -11.42 -1.91 -6.01
N GLU A 39 -12.24 -1.12 -6.69
CA GLU A 39 -13.63 -1.51 -6.92
C GLU A 39 -13.75 -2.76 -7.80
N GLU A 40 -13.04 -2.77 -8.93
CA GLU A 40 -12.95 -3.92 -9.83
C GLU A 40 -12.12 -5.04 -9.22
N ARG A 41 -12.58 -6.29 -9.21
CA ARG A 41 -11.83 -7.42 -8.66
C ARG A 41 -10.73 -7.91 -9.59
N THR A 42 -9.60 -8.31 -9.02
CA THR A 42 -8.54 -9.00 -9.77
C THR A 42 -8.88 -10.49 -9.96
N ALA A 43 -8.12 -11.16 -10.82
CA ALA A 43 -8.26 -12.60 -11.02
C ALA A 43 -7.99 -13.37 -9.72
N ALA A 44 -6.91 -13.06 -9.00
CA ALA A 44 -6.59 -13.70 -7.73
C ALA A 44 -7.67 -13.47 -6.65
N GLU A 45 -8.27 -12.28 -6.59
CA GLU A 45 -9.36 -12.03 -5.64
C GLU A 45 -10.51 -13.01 -5.87
N LEU A 46 -10.88 -13.24 -7.14
CA LEU A 46 -11.97 -14.15 -7.51
C LEU A 46 -11.60 -15.63 -7.33
N GLU A 47 -10.40 -16.01 -7.75
CA GLU A 47 -9.93 -17.40 -7.68
C GLU A 47 -9.68 -17.87 -6.24
N LEU A 48 -9.17 -16.98 -5.38
CA LEU A 48 -8.76 -17.31 -4.02
C LEU A 48 -9.78 -16.90 -2.95
N ALA A 49 -10.92 -16.31 -3.32
CA ALA A 49 -11.95 -15.79 -2.41
C ALA A 49 -12.36 -16.75 -1.29
N ASN A 50 -12.33 -18.07 -1.56
CA ASN A 50 -12.73 -19.14 -0.64
C ASN A 50 -11.59 -20.11 -0.31
N VAL A 51 -10.36 -19.82 -0.73
CA VAL A 51 -9.19 -20.70 -0.53
C VAL A 51 -8.45 -20.31 0.75
N CYS A 52 -8.34 -19.02 1.03
CA CYS A 52 -7.64 -18.50 2.20
C CYS A 52 -8.63 -18.25 3.34
N SER A 53 -8.40 -18.85 4.51
CA SER A 53 -9.28 -18.67 5.68
C SER A 53 -8.97 -17.41 6.49
N SER A 54 -7.77 -16.84 6.36
CA SER A 54 -7.32 -15.69 7.14
C SER A 54 -7.77 -14.34 6.56
N VAL A 55 -7.91 -14.22 5.24
CA VAL A 55 -8.34 -12.99 4.55
C VAL A 55 -9.49 -13.33 3.60
N THR A 56 -10.66 -12.74 3.85
CA THR A 56 -11.83 -12.84 2.97
C THR A 56 -12.08 -11.51 2.27
N LEU A 57 -12.63 -11.54 1.05
CA LEU A 57 -12.98 -10.31 0.34
C LEU A 57 -13.99 -9.45 1.11
N ALA A 58 -14.99 -10.08 1.74
CA ALA A 58 -15.98 -9.39 2.56
C ALA A 58 -15.34 -8.72 3.79
N GLY A 59 -14.35 -9.37 4.41
CA GLY A 59 -13.59 -8.79 5.51
C GLY A 59 -12.75 -7.59 5.05
N ALA A 60 -12.05 -7.71 3.92
CA ALA A 60 -11.29 -6.60 3.34
C ALA A 60 -12.20 -5.41 2.98
N ASP A 61 -13.35 -5.66 2.34
CA ASP A 61 -14.32 -4.61 1.98
C ASP A 61 -14.91 -3.93 3.21
N TYR A 62 -15.16 -4.70 4.28
CA TYR A 62 -15.60 -4.17 5.55
C TYR A 62 -14.55 -3.20 6.11
N CYS A 63 -13.29 -3.63 6.20
CA CYS A 63 -12.19 -2.80 6.70
C CYS A 63 -12.07 -1.49 5.91
N TRP A 64 -12.15 -1.55 4.58
CA TRP A 64 -12.07 -0.36 3.74
C TRP A 64 -13.26 0.57 3.89
N ARG A 65 -14.48 0.05 3.99
CA ARG A 65 -15.66 0.88 4.19
C ARG A 65 -15.61 1.64 5.52
N GLU A 66 -15.10 1.02 6.57
CA GLU A 66 -14.99 1.67 7.89
C GLU A 66 -13.79 2.63 7.97
N PHE A 67 -12.69 2.33 7.27
CA PHE A 67 -11.50 3.17 7.27
C PHE A 67 -11.67 4.44 6.41
N LEU A 68 -12.36 4.33 5.27
CA LEU A 68 -12.45 5.43 4.30
C LEU A 68 -13.49 6.50 4.70
N PRO A 69 -13.34 7.75 4.20
CA PRO A 69 -14.32 8.80 4.44
C PRO A 69 -15.69 8.40 3.89
N LYS A 70 -16.76 8.94 4.50
CA LYS A 70 -18.11 8.68 4.02
C LYS A 70 -18.26 9.06 2.54
N GLY A 71 -18.80 8.14 1.75
CA GLY A 71 -19.01 8.32 0.31
C GLY A 71 -17.77 8.03 -0.55
N ALA A 72 -16.60 7.78 0.05
CA ALA A 72 -15.44 7.29 -0.69
C ALA A 72 -15.63 5.82 -1.08
N THR A 73 -15.16 5.48 -2.28
CA THR A 73 -15.13 4.11 -2.79
C THR A 73 -13.78 3.47 -2.53
N ARG A 74 -13.64 2.16 -2.76
CA ARG A 74 -12.36 1.44 -2.65
C ARG A 74 -11.31 1.89 -3.68
N ASN A 75 -11.69 2.75 -4.63
CA ASN A 75 -10.77 3.46 -5.52
C ASN A 75 -10.18 4.73 -4.88
N HIS A 76 -10.46 4.99 -3.60
CA HIS A 76 -9.80 6.05 -2.85
C HIS A 76 -8.28 5.80 -2.78
N VAL A 77 -7.48 6.85 -2.85
CA VAL A 77 -6.01 6.76 -2.93
C VAL A 77 -5.36 5.98 -1.78
N ALA A 78 -5.96 6.03 -0.59
CA ALA A 78 -5.50 5.26 0.57
C ALA A 78 -5.68 3.73 0.40
N ALA A 79 -6.63 3.31 -0.44
CA ALA A 79 -6.97 1.90 -0.68
C ALA A 79 -6.41 1.40 -2.02
N TRP A 80 -6.49 2.22 -3.06
CA TRP A 80 -6.04 1.92 -4.41
C TRP A 80 -4.94 2.90 -4.83
N VAL A 81 -3.68 2.47 -4.61
CA VAL A 81 -2.51 3.26 -4.96
C VAL A 81 -2.28 3.21 -6.48
N ARG A 82 -2.04 4.38 -7.09
CA ARG A 82 -1.61 4.49 -8.50
C ARG A 82 -0.27 5.19 -8.57
N ARG A 83 0.38 5.11 -9.74
CA ARG A 83 1.72 5.68 -9.95
C ARG A 83 1.85 7.16 -9.56
N ARG A 84 0.84 7.97 -9.86
CA ARG A 84 0.80 9.41 -9.53
C ARG A 84 0.73 9.69 -8.02
N ASP A 85 0.34 8.68 -7.24
CA ASP A 85 0.17 8.77 -5.81
C ASP A 85 1.45 8.30 -5.08
N ILE A 86 2.45 7.75 -5.81
CA ILE A 86 3.79 7.42 -5.30
C ILE A 86 4.69 8.65 -5.48
N GLY A 87 5.28 9.12 -4.39
CA GLY A 87 6.23 10.24 -4.42
C GLY A 87 7.41 10.01 -5.35
N SER A 88 8.12 11.07 -5.74
CA SER A 88 9.25 10.98 -6.69
C SER A 88 10.43 10.14 -6.19
N PHE A 89 10.55 9.98 -4.86
CA PHE A 89 11.59 9.19 -4.21
C PHE A 89 10.99 8.41 -3.04
N PRO A 90 10.29 7.28 -3.30
CA PRO A 90 9.85 6.44 -2.21
C PRO A 90 11.07 5.83 -1.50
N PRO A 91 10.97 5.52 -0.20
CA PRO A 91 11.99 4.75 0.49
C PRO A 91 12.21 3.41 -0.22
N LEU A 92 13.36 2.78 0.04
CA LEU A 92 13.56 1.39 -0.36
C LEU A 92 12.37 0.55 0.16
N ALA A 93 11.75 -0.27 -0.68
CA ALA A 93 10.59 -1.05 -0.29
C ALA A 93 10.82 -2.55 -0.57
N MET A 94 10.51 -3.37 0.42
CA MET A 94 10.37 -4.82 0.29
C MET A 94 8.90 -5.17 0.44
N VAL A 95 8.33 -5.87 -0.53
CA VAL A 95 6.93 -6.32 -0.51
C VAL A 95 6.91 -7.85 -0.42
N VAL A 96 6.34 -8.38 0.66
CA VAL A 96 6.18 -9.82 0.88
C VAL A 96 4.79 -10.24 0.44
N ILE A 97 4.73 -11.11 -0.58
CA ILE A 97 3.48 -11.51 -1.23
C ILE A 97 3.17 -12.97 -0.88
N GLY A 98 2.00 -13.22 -0.29
CA GLY A 98 1.52 -14.57 -0.01
C GLY A 98 0.95 -15.24 -1.24
N GLY A 99 1.36 -16.48 -1.54
CA GLY A 99 0.88 -17.20 -2.73
C GLY A 99 -0.61 -17.53 -2.73
N PHE A 100 -1.18 -17.74 -1.52
CA PHE A 100 -2.61 -17.97 -1.29
C PHE A 100 -3.34 -16.71 -0.80
N ASP A 101 -2.71 -15.54 -0.89
CA ASP A 101 -3.37 -14.28 -0.55
C ASP A 101 -4.28 -13.85 -1.70
N PRO A 102 -5.60 -13.64 -1.47
CA PRO A 102 -6.49 -13.13 -2.51
C PRO A 102 -6.07 -11.76 -3.08
N LEU A 103 -5.33 -10.97 -2.32
CA LEU A 103 -4.87 -9.63 -2.71
C LEU A 103 -3.51 -9.65 -3.43
N LYS A 104 -2.93 -10.82 -3.70
CA LYS A 104 -1.58 -10.93 -4.28
C LYS A 104 -1.40 -10.13 -5.57
N ASP A 105 -2.40 -10.09 -6.45
CA ASP A 105 -2.32 -9.31 -7.70
C ASP A 105 -2.23 -7.81 -7.40
N ARG A 106 -2.87 -7.33 -6.33
CA ARG A 106 -2.74 -5.94 -5.88
C ARG A 106 -1.32 -5.64 -5.42
N HIS A 107 -0.69 -6.59 -4.72
CA HIS A 107 0.70 -6.44 -4.28
C HIS A 107 1.66 -6.40 -5.46
N VAL A 108 1.48 -7.29 -6.44
CA VAL A 108 2.25 -7.29 -7.69
C VAL A 108 2.07 -5.95 -8.41
N ASN A 109 0.83 -5.49 -8.60
CA ASN A 109 0.56 -4.19 -9.21
C ASN A 109 1.28 -3.07 -8.47
N TYR A 110 1.25 -3.04 -7.13
CA TYR A 110 1.97 -2.02 -6.36
C TYR A 110 3.48 -2.05 -6.61
N VAL A 111 4.10 -3.24 -6.65
CA VAL A 111 5.52 -3.41 -6.96
C VAL A 111 5.85 -2.87 -8.36
N GLU A 112 4.99 -3.07 -9.35
CA GLU A 112 5.17 -2.53 -10.70
C GLU A 112 5.10 -0.99 -10.77
N LEU A 113 4.41 -0.36 -9.82
CA LEU A 113 4.38 1.10 -9.72
C LEU A 113 5.67 1.68 -9.12
N LEU A 114 6.40 0.89 -8.32
CA LEU A 114 7.65 1.32 -7.71
C LEU A 114 8.73 1.51 -8.78
N PRO A 115 9.56 2.56 -8.69
CA PRO A 115 10.70 2.69 -9.55
C PRO A 115 11.61 1.47 -9.34
N LEU A 116 11.93 0.77 -10.43
CA LEU A 116 12.96 -0.27 -10.38
C LEU A 116 14.26 0.40 -9.93
N LEU A 117 14.90 -0.17 -8.91
CA LEU A 117 16.27 0.17 -8.57
C LEU A 117 17.14 -0.26 -9.75
N THR A 118 17.36 0.66 -10.67
CA THR A 118 18.50 0.54 -11.57
C THR A 118 19.72 0.72 -10.67
N LEU A 119 20.34 -0.38 -10.25
CA LEU A 119 21.66 -0.40 -9.61
C LEU A 119 22.74 0.00 -10.65
N ALA A 120 22.55 1.13 -11.31
CA ALA A 120 23.53 1.75 -12.18
C ALA A 120 24.14 2.93 -11.42
N ASN A 121 25.44 2.82 -11.17
CA ASN A 121 26.38 3.86 -10.77
C ASN A 121 26.43 4.24 -9.28
N SER A 122 27.10 3.39 -8.49
CA SER A 122 28.02 3.91 -7.45
C SER A 122 29.23 3.00 -7.13
N LEU A 123 29.57 2.04 -8.00
CA LEU A 123 30.85 1.34 -7.94
C LEU A 123 31.73 1.82 -9.10
N GLY A 124 32.25 3.04 -9.00
CA GLY A 124 33.20 3.56 -9.97
C GLY A 124 33.34 5.08 -9.96
N THR A 125 34.03 5.62 -8.94
CA THR A 125 35.15 6.58 -9.07
C THR A 125 35.91 6.58 -7.75
#